data_AF-A0A3D4B3H6-F1
#
_entry.id   AF-A0A3D4B3H6-F1
#
_cell.length_a   1.000
_cell.length_b   1.000
_cell.length_c   1.000
_cell.angle_alpha   90.00
_cell.angle_beta   90.00
_cell.angle_gamma   90.00
#
_symmetry.space_group_name_H-M   'P 1'
#
loop_
_entity.id
_entity.type
_entity.pdbx_description
1 polymer ?
#
loop_
_entity_poly.entity_id
_entity_poly.type
_entity_poly.pdbx_seq_one_letter_code
_entity_poly.pdbx_strand_id
1 'polypeptide(L)'
;MRSIGAWLCVVLIPITAQAATLSGFVTDQSNGESLPFANIALKGTPLGAVSNDNGYYAINNIPAGTYTMVVTYIGYATYRDSLTLQATENRRFDFSLAPKTLQAEVTIIEADRYREERLAQPSFLFLKAVTLKDLPALGEADLLRSLQLLPGIQAASDISSGLYVRGGGPDQTKILLDQIPLYNPSHAFGFFSTFNPDAIKDLSLYKSAYPAKYGGNLGAV
;
A
#
# COMPACT_ATOMS: atom_id res chain seq x y z
N MET A 1 -90.48 -3.08 7.87
CA MET A 1 -89.29 -3.95 8.08
C MET A 1 -88.07 -3.04 8.18
N ARG A 2 -87.44 -2.94 9.36
CA ARG A 2 -86.30 -2.04 9.62
C ARG A 2 -85.04 -2.89 9.75
N SER A 3 -84.15 -2.81 8.77
CA SER A 3 -82.84 -3.48 8.79
C SER A 3 -81.84 -2.63 9.57
N ILE A 4 -81.41 -3.11 10.74
CA ILE A 4 -80.35 -2.52 11.54
C ILE A 4 -79.02 -3.03 10.95
N GLY A 5 -78.28 -2.15 10.26
CA GLY A 5 -76.94 -2.44 9.77
C GLY A 5 -75.93 -2.30 10.91
N ALA A 6 -75.36 -3.40 11.37
CA ALA A 6 -74.27 -3.40 12.34
C ALA A 6 -72.96 -3.00 11.65
N TRP A 7 -72.43 -1.83 12.01
CA TRP A 7 -71.12 -1.37 11.55
C TRP A 7 -70.03 -2.01 12.43
N LEU A 8 -69.21 -2.87 11.83
CA LEU A 8 -68.05 -3.47 12.47
C LEU A 8 -66.92 -2.41 12.50
N CYS A 9 -66.69 -1.81 13.66
CA CYS A 9 -65.60 -0.88 13.88
C CYS A 9 -64.30 -1.69 14.12
N VAL A 10 -63.44 -1.80 13.09
CA VAL A 10 -62.11 -2.40 13.24
C VAL A 10 -61.21 -1.39 13.94
N VAL A 11 -60.86 -1.68 15.19
CA VAL A 11 -59.90 -0.89 15.97
C VAL A 11 -58.50 -1.28 15.50
N LEU A 12 -57.83 -0.41 14.74
CA LEU A 12 -56.39 -0.53 14.48
C LEU A 12 -55.62 -0.18 15.77
N ILE A 13 -55.04 -1.18 16.43
CA ILE A 13 -54.07 -0.96 17.49
C ILE A 13 -52.72 -0.66 16.80
N PRO A 14 -52.11 0.51 17.02
CA PRO A 14 -50.78 0.79 16.48
C PRO A 14 -49.77 -0.15 17.14
N ILE A 15 -49.19 -1.06 16.35
CA ILE A 15 -48.03 -1.85 16.77
C ILE A 15 -46.85 -0.89 16.86
N THR A 16 -46.55 -0.39 18.07
CA THR A 16 -45.31 0.36 18.29
C THR A 16 -44.15 -0.62 18.15
N ALA A 17 -43.33 -0.46 17.10
CA ALA A 17 -42.11 -1.22 16.96
C ALA A 17 -41.24 -0.98 18.20
N GLN A 18 -40.97 -2.02 18.99
CA GLN A 18 -40.11 -1.89 20.18
C GLN A 18 -38.67 -1.66 19.73
N ALA A 19 -38.22 -0.42 19.81
CA ALA A 19 -36.91 -0.04 19.33
C ALA A 19 -35.96 0.25 20.50
N ALA A 20 -34.70 -0.12 20.31
CA ALA A 20 -33.59 0.13 21.21
C ALA A 20 -32.92 1.48 20.92
N THR A 21 -32.19 1.97 21.92
CA THR A 21 -31.33 3.15 21.84
C THR A 21 -29.91 2.74 22.19
N LEU A 22 -28.95 3.16 21.37
CA LEU A 22 -27.53 3.03 21.64
C LEU A 22 -26.91 4.42 21.82
N SER A 23 -26.20 4.64 22.91
CA SER A 23 -25.51 5.91 23.17
C SER A 23 -24.16 5.71 23.81
N GLY A 24 -23.30 6.72 23.78
CA GLY A 24 -22.00 6.65 24.44
C GLY A 24 -21.05 7.74 23.95
N PHE A 25 -19.77 7.54 24.24
CA PHE A 25 -18.69 8.44 23.83
C PHE A 25 -17.72 7.75 22.88
N VAL A 26 -17.14 8.51 21.96
CA VAL A 26 -16.01 8.09 21.14
C VAL A 26 -14.76 8.82 21.62
N THR A 27 -13.73 8.07 22.00
CA THR A 27 -12.47 8.63 22.51
C THR A 27 -11.25 8.05 21.81
N ASP A 28 -10.16 8.78 21.87
CA ASP A 28 -8.83 8.31 21.48
C ASP A 28 -8.29 7.32 22.51
N GLN A 29 -7.85 6.15 22.07
CA GLN A 29 -7.32 5.10 22.93
C GLN A 29 -5.98 5.47 23.59
N SER A 30 -5.19 6.34 22.97
CA SER A 30 -3.85 6.71 23.42
C SER A 30 -3.85 7.74 24.53
N ASN A 31 -4.77 8.71 24.50
CA ASN A 31 -4.80 9.83 25.46
C ASN A 31 -6.16 10.06 26.13
N GLY A 32 -7.21 9.34 25.73
CA GLY A 32 -8.57 9.46 26.29
C GLY A 32 -9.34 10.70 25.84
N GLU A 33 -8.80 11.51 24.91
CA GLU A 33 -9.49 12.70 24.40
C GLU A 33 -10.76 12.33 23.63
N SER A 34 -11.76 13.21 23.69
CA SER A 34 -13.01 13.01 22.95
C SER A 34 -12.79 13.21 21.45
N LEU A 35 -13.41 12.35 20.63
CA LEU A 35 -13.33 12.40 19.18
C LEU A 35 -14.63 12.99 18.58
N PRO A 36 -14.63 14.29 18.22
CA PRO A 36 -15.81 14.97 17.70
C PRO A 36 -16.05 14.68 16.20
N PHE A 37 -17.30 14.46 15.81
CA PHE A 37 -17.69 14.12 14.44
C PHE A 37 -17.23 12.75 13.95
N ALA A 38 -17.03 11.79 14.86
CA ALA A 38 -16.89 10.38 14.55
C ALA A 38 -18.17 9.85 13.91
N ASN A 39 -18.05 9.02 12.88
CA ASN A 39 -19.20 8.34 12.27
C ASN A 39 -19.40 6.98 12.94
N ILE A 40 -20.59 6.74 13.48
CA ILE A 40 -21.03 5.46 14.04
C ILE A 40 -22.13 4.93 13.13
N ALA A 41 -21.96 3.74 12.56
CA ALA A 41 -22.95 3.13 11.68
C ALA A 41 -23.25 1.67 12.05
N LEU A 42 -24.51 1.26 11.88
CA LEU A 42 -24.92 -0.14 11.95
C LEU A 42 -24.91 -0.71 10.52
N LYS A 43 -23.88 -1.50 10.20
CA LYS A 43 -23.64 -2.03 8.84
C LYS A 43 -24.87 -2.76 8.31
N GLY A 44 -25.23 -2.48 7.06
CA GLY A 44 -26.40 -3.09 6.39
C GLY A 44 -27.72 -2.40 6.70
N THR A 45 -27.71 -1.30 7.45
CA THR A 45 -28.89 -0.46 7.72
C THR A 45 -28.55 1.01 7.47
N PRO A 46 -29.56 1.88 7.29
CA PRO A 46 -29.35 3.32 7.26
C PRO A 46 -29.18 3.94 8.66
N LEU A 47 -29.16 3.14 9.72
CA LEU A 47 -29.07 3.62 11.09
C LEU A 47 -27.62 3.94 11.47
N GLY A 48 -27.42 5.12 12.02
CA GLY A 48 -26.12 5.63 12.44
C GLY A 48 -26.25 6.97 13.13
N ALA A 49 -25.14 7.47 13.65
CA ALA A 49 -25.02 8.79 14.25
C ALA A 49 -23.63 9.36 13.98
N VAL A 50 -23.53 10.67 14.15
CA VAL A 50 -22.26 11.40 14.20
C VAL A 50 -22.08 11.91 15.62
N SER A 51 -20.88 11.75 16.19
CA SER A 51 -20.60 12.27 17.52
C SER A 51 -20.56 13.81 17.52
N ASN A 52 -20.97 14.44 18.63
CA ASN A 52 -20.92 15.89 18.80
C ASN A 52 -19.51 16.39 19.21
N ASP A 53 -19.37 17.69 19.49
CA ASP A 53 -18.11 18.32 19.90
C ASP A 53 -17.46 17.69 21.16
N ASN A 54 -18.25 17.02 22.00
CA ASN A 54 -17.79 16.32 23.20
C ASN A 54 -17.62 14.81 22.97
N GLY A 55 -17.63 14.34 21.72
CA GLY A 55 -17.52 12.92 21.37
C GLY A 55 -18.75 12.07 21.69
N TYR A 56 -19.86 12.67 22.15
CA TYR A 56 -21.08 11.94 22.49
C TYR A 56 -21.90 11.60 21.24
N TYR A 57 -22.44 10.39 21.16
CA TYR A 57 -23.33 9.95 20.10
C TYR A 57 -24.60 9.28 20.66
N ALA A 58 -25.68 9.30 19.88
CA ALA A 58 -26.91 8.57 20.17
C ALA A 58 -27.59 8.11 18.87
N ILE A 59 -27.88 6.81 18.78
CA ILE A 59 -28.66 6.18 17.71
C ILE A 59 -29.96 5.68 18.34
N ASN A 60 -31.07 6.27 17.91
CA ASN A 60 -32.41 5.92 18.38
C ASN A 60 -33.11 5.00 17.36
N ASN A 61 -34.21 4.40 17.79
CA ASN A 61 -35.11 3.63 16.91
C ASN A 61 -34.42 2.43 16.22
N ILE A 62 -33.53 1.72 16.93
CA ILE A 62 -32.85 0.54 16.43
C ILE A 62 -33.73 -0.70 16.66
N PRO A 63 -34.14 -1.45 15.64
CA PRO A 63 -34.87 -2.71 15.86
C PRO A 63 -34.05 -3.71 16.69
N ALA A 64 -34.71 -4.63 17.38
CA ALA A 64 -34.01 -5.70 18.08
C ALA A 64 -33.29 -6.61 17.06
N GLY A 65 -32.04 -6.99 17.36
CA GLY A 65 -31.24 -7.82 16.47
C GLY A 65 -29.74 -7.72 16.74
N THR A 66 -28.97 -8.45 15.93
CA THR A 66 -27.50 -8.40 15.95
C THR A 66 -27.00 -7.57 14.79
N TYR A 67 -26.19 -6.56 15.09
CA TYR A 67 -25.64 -5.61 14.14
C TYR A 67 -24.11 -5.64 14.17
N THR A 68 -23.47 -5.40 13.02
CA THR A 68 -22.05 -5.05 13.01
C THR A 68 -21.93 -3.53 13.12
N MET A 69 -21.40 -3.06 14.23
CA MET A 69 -21.07 -1.65 14.42
C MET A 69 -19.80 -1.33 13.66
N VAL A 70 -19.79 -0.18 12.99
CA VAL A 70 -18.62 0.36 12.30
C VAL A 70 -18.43 1.78 12.78
N VAL A 71 -17.28 2.07 13.39
CA VAL A 71 -16.94 3.43 13.82
C VAL A 71 -15.71 3.91 13.06
N THR A 72 -15.83 5.07 12.42
CA THR A 72 -14.75 5.67 11.63
C THR A 72 -14.49 7.10 12.08
N TYR A 73 -13.21 7.44 12.10
CA TYR A 73 -12.70 8.78 12.35
C TYR A 73 -11.43 9.00 11.53
N ILE A 74 -11.24 10.21 11.01
CA ILE A 74 -10.07 10.52 10.16
C ILE A 74 -8.80 10.38 10.99
N GLY A 75 -7.85 9.57 10.50
CA GLY A 75 -6.58 9.33 11.20
C GLY A 75 -6.65 8.23 12.27
N TYR A 76 -7.75 7.47 12.36
CA TYR A 76 -7.92 6.37 13.32
C TYR A 76 -8.23 5.05 12.63
N ALA A 77 -7.91 3.94 13.29
CA ALA A 77 -8.28 2.60 12.84
C ALA A 77 -9.81 2.45 12.90
N THR A 78 -10.41 1.83 11.87
CA THR A 78 -11.84 1.56 11.86
C THR A 78 -12.19 0.47 12.88
N TYR A 79 -13.03 0.80 13.86
CA TYR A 79 -13.57 -0.19 14.79
C TYR A 79 -14.68 -1.00 14.10
N ARG A 80 -14.66 -2.32 14.28
CA ARG A 80 -15.71 -3.25 13.80
C ARG A 80 -15.96 -4.33 14.83
N ASP A 81 -17.19 -4.42 15.32
CA ASP A 81 -17.59 -5.49 16.23
C ASP A 81 -19.10 -5.77 16.13
N SER A 82 -19.52 -6.94 16.57
CA SER A 82 -20.93 -7.33 16.66
C SER A 82 -21.57 -6.87 17.97
N LEU A 83 -22.77 -6.31 17.89
CA LEU A 83 -23.58 -5.92 19.03
C LEU A 83 -24.99 -6.49 18.87
N THR A 84 -25.47 -7.22 19.87
CA THR A 84 -26.87 -7.68 19.95
C THR A 84 -27.66 -6.76 20.86
N LEU A 85 -28.72 -6.14 20.34
CA LEU A 85 -29.63 -5.26 21.05
C LEU A 85 -31.00 -5.92 21.22
N GLN A 86 -31.55 -5.81 22.43
CA GLN A 86 -32.90 -6.28 22.74
C GLN A 86 -33.94 -5.19 22.49
N ALA A 87 -35.19 -5.59 22.28
CA ALA A 87 -36.32 -4.67 22.15
C ALA A 87 -36.40 -3.73 23.38
N THR A 88 -36.65 -2.43 23.16
CA THR A 88 -36.74 -1.40 24.22
C THR A 88 -35.47 -1.21 25.07
N GLU A 89 -34.33 -1.78 24.66
CA GLU A 89 -33.08 -1.63 25.40
C GLU A 89 -32.48 -0.23 25.24
N ASN A 90 -32.06 0.39 26.33
CA ASN A 90 -31.20 1.56 26.31
C ASN A 90 -29.78 1.15 26.70
N ARG A 91 -28.91 0.94 25.71
CA ARG A 91 -27.54 0.50 25.92
C ARG A 91 -26.57 1.68 25.84
N ARG A 92 -25.69 1.79 26.83
CA ARG A 92 -24.49 2.62 26.74
C ARG A 92 -23.32 1.79 26.24
N PHE A 93 -22.61 2.28 25.22
CA PHE A 93 -21.40 1.65 24.69
C PHE A 93 -20.39 2.72 24.29
N ASP A 94 -19.26 2.77 24.98
CA ASP A 94 -18.22 3.76 24.71
C ASP A 94 -17.16 3.13 23.77
N PHE A 95 -16.78 3.86 22.74
CA PHE A 95 -15.81 3.45 21.74
C PHE A 95 -14.45 4.09 22.03
N SER A 96 -13.40 3.29 22.03
CA SER A 96 -12.02 3.77 22.10
C SER A 96 -11.31 3.41 20.80
N LEU A 97 -10.95 4.42 20.00
CA LEU A 97 -10.33 4.24 18.69
C LEU A 97 -8.81 4.36 18.81
N ALA A 98 -8.09 3.39 18.24
CA ALA A 98 -6.65 3.47 18.09
C ALA A 98 -6.29 4.48 16.98
N PRO A 99 -5.38 5.44 17.23
CA PRO A 99 -4.80 6.25 16.18
C PRO A 99 -4.22 5.35 15.09
N LYS A 100 -4.53 5.66 13.84
CA LYS A 100 -3.95 4.97 12.69
C LYS A 100 -2.52 5.47 12.60
N THR A 101 -1.58 4.65 13.05
CA THR A 101 -0.19 4.82 12.65
C THR A 101 -0.15 4.66 11.13
N LEU A 102 -0.10 5.80 10.45
CA LEU A 102 0.36 5.84 9.08
C LEU A 102 1.83 5.44 9.13
N GLN A 103 2.12 4.13 9.11
CA GLN A 103 3.31 3.70 8.43
C GLN A 103 3.12 4.20 7.01
N ALA A 104 3.81 5.29 6.69
CA ALA A 104 4.04 5.65 5.32
C ALA A 104 4.68 4.41 4.70
N GLU A 105 3.87 3.57 4.05
CA GLU A 105 4.36 2.94 2.85
C GLU A 105 4.72 4.13 1.97
N VAL A 106 6.02 4.42 1.90
CA VAL A 106 6.56 5.48 1.08
C VAL A 106 6.20 5.11 -0.34
N THR A 107 4.99 5.47 -0.75
CA THR A 107 4.63 5.53 -2.16
C THR A 107 5.37 6.77 -2.64
N ILE A 108 6.58 6.54 -3.12
CA ILE A 108 7.28 7.52 -3.93
C ILE A 108 6.36 7.74 -5.13
N ILE A 109 5.56 8.80 -5.12
CA ILE A 109 4.82 9.25 -6.31
C ILE A 109 5.85 9.90 -7.22
N GLU A 110 6.72 9.09 -7.81
CA GLU A 110 7.51 9.41 -8.99
C GLU A 110 6.85 8.70 -10.16
N ALA A 111 5.98 9.41 -10.89
CA ALA A 111 5.46 9.05 -12.22
C ALA A 111 5.54 7.56 -12.61
N ASP A 112 4.72 6.72 -11.95
CA ASP A 112 4.86 5.26 -11.97
C ASP A 112 4.51 4.60 -13.31
N ARG A 113 3.85 5.31 -14.24
CA ARG A 113 3.55 4.78 -15.58
C ARG A 113 4.81 4.38 -16.33
N TYR A 114 5.90 5.14 -16.19
CA TYR A 114 7.16 4.79 -16.85
C TYR A 114 7.90 3.63 -16.15
N ARG A 115 7.66 3.36 -14.87
CA ARG A 115 8.33 2.28 -14.15
C ARG A 115 7.68 0.93 -14.47
N GLU A 116 6.35 0.87 -14.47
CA GLU A 116 5.61 -0.33 -14.88
C GLU A 116 5.86 -0.69 -16.36
N GLU A 117 5.83 0.30 -17.27
CA GLU A 117 6.15 0.08 -18.70
C GLU A 117 7.59 -0.39 -18.91
N ARG A 118 8.55 0.05 -18.09
CA ARG A 118 9.94 -0.43 -18.15
C ARG A 118 10.09 -1.83 -17.58
N LEU A 119 9.45 -2.14 -16.45
CA LEU A 119 9.47 -3.48 -15.85
C LEU A 119 8.77 -4.53 -16.72
N ALA A 120 7.83 -4.10 -17.58
CA ALA A 120 7.22 -4.96 -18.60
C ALA A 120 8.15 -5.28 -19.79
N GLN A 121 9.30 -4.61 -19.93
CA GLN A 121 10.25 -4.88 -21.01
C GLN A 121 11.22 -6.00 -20.61
N PRO A 122 11.29 -7.10 -21.37
CA PRO A 122 12.20 -8.22 -21.04
C PRO A 122 13.70 -7.85 -21.15
N SER A 123 14.03 -6.72 -21.77
CA SER A 123 15.40 -6.20 -21.85
C SER A 123 15.79 -5.28 -20.69
N PHE A 124 14.84 -4.88 -19.84
CA PHE A 124 15.09 -4.05 -18.67
C PHE A 124 15.20 -4.88 -17.41
N LEU A 125 16.16 -4.54 -16.57
CA LEU A 125 16.34 -5.13 -15.25
C LEU A 125 16.59 -4.03 -14.23
N PHE A 126 15.87 -4.09 -13.12
CA PHE A 126 16.08 -3.22 -11.96
C PHE A 126 16.56 -4.07 -10.79
N LEU A 127 17.75 -3.79 -10.28
CA LEU A 127 18.35 -4.46 -9.13
C LEU A 127 18.52 -3.46 -7.98
N LYS A 128 18.03 -3.82 -6.80
CA LYS A 128 18.35 -3.09 -5.57
C LYS A 128 19.73 -3.52 -5.09
N ALA A 129 20.47 -2.61 -4.46
CA ALA A 129 21.82 -2.91 -3.97
C ALA A 129 21.88 -4.06 -2.96
N VAL A 130 20.83 -4.25 -2.15
CA VAL A 130 20.74 -5.39 -1.23
C VAL A 130 20.84 -6.73 -1.98
N THR A 131 20.18 -6.84 -3.14
CA THR A 131 20.20 -8.05 -3.96
C THR A 131 21.56 -8.27 -4.64
N LEU A 132 22.32 -7.21 -4.89
CA LEU A 132 23.68 -7.31 -5.46
C LEU A 132 24.68 -7.91 -4.47
N LYS A 133 24.45 -7.74 -3.16
CA LYS A 133 25.28 -8.31 -2.08
C LYS A 133 25.07 -9.81 -1.89
N ASP A 134 23.87 -10.30 -2.22
CA ASP A 134 23.50 -11.70 -2.08
C ASP A 134 23.94 -12.56 -3.28
N LEU A 135 24.48 -11.93 -4.34
CA LEU A 135 25.00 -12.65 -5.49
C LEU A 135 26.35 -13.30 -5.17
N PRO A 136 26.58 -14.55 -5.62
CA PRO A 136 27.82 -15.26 -5.33
C PRO A 136 29.02 -14.53 -5.94
N ALA A 137 29.96 -14.12 -5.08
CA ALA A 137 31.21 -13.50 -5.47
C ALA A 137 32.39 -14.46 -5.21
N LEU A 138 33.29 -14.59 -6.18
CA LEU A 138 34.57 -15.29 -6.02
C LEU A 138 35.60 -14.31 -5.43
N GLY A 139 35.51 -14.07 -4.12
CA GLY A 139 36.36 -13.09 -3.42
C GLY A 139 35.57 -11.85 -3.00
N GLU A 140 35.96 -10.68 -3.49
CA GLU A 140 35.29 -9.42 -3.20
C GLU A 140 34.02 -9.25 -4.04
N ALA A 141 32.98 -8.63 -3.46
CA ALA A 141 31.77 -8.29 -4.17
C ALA A 141 32.07 -7.22 -5.24
N ASP A 142 31.83 -7.55 -6.49
CA ASP A 142 32.07 -6.66 -7.62
C ASP A 142 30.79 -6.50 -8.45
N LEU A 143 30.36 -5.26 -8.68
CA LEU A 143 29.08 -4.98 -9.31
C LEU A 143 29.00 -5.48 -10.75
N LEU A 144 30.03 -5.23 -11.57
CA LEU A 144 29.99 -5.61 -12.98
C LEU A 144 30.09 -7.13 -13.13
N ARG A 145 30.87 -7.80 -12.29
CA ARG A 145 30.95 -9.27 -12.26
C ARG A 145 29.64 -9.91 -11.82
N SER A 146 28.96 -9.32 -10.84
CA SER A 146 27.62 -9.77 -10.45
C SER A 146 26.61 -9.69 -11.59
N LEU A 147 26.74 -8.71 -12.49
CA LEU A 147 25.90 -8.64 -13.70
C LEU A 147 26.20 -9.78 -14.69
N GLN A 148 27.42 -10.32 -14.73
CA GLN A 148 27.77 -11.44 -15.63
C GLN A 148 27.02 -12.74 -15.28
N LEU A 149 26.42 -12.83 -14.09
CA LEU A 149 25.54 -13.94 -13.71
C LEU A 149 24.16 -13.86 -14.38
N LEU A 150 23.82 -12.72 -14.98
CA LEU A 150 22.53 -12.49 -15.60
C LEU A 150 22.47 -13.05 -17.02
N PRO A 151 21.33 -13.62 -17.44
CA PRO A 151 21.16 -14.11 -18.81
C PRO A 151 21.38 -13.02 -19.88
N GLY A 152 22.25 -13.34 -20.84
CA GLY A 152 22.59 -12.46 -21.96
C GLY A 152 23.76 -11.50 -21.69
N ILE A 153 24.47 -11.68 -20.58
CA ILE A 153 25.71 -10.97 -20.24
C ILE A 153 26.82 -12.02 -20.11
N GLN A 154 27.93 -11.80 -20.79
CA GLN A 154 29.09 -12.67 -20.77
C GLN A 154 30.31 -11.91 -20.25
N ALA A 155 31.24 -12.65 -19.67
CA ALA A 155 32.57 -12.16 -19.32
C ALA A 155 33.56 -12.58 -20.43
N ALA A 156 34.63 -11.81 -20.63
CA ALA A 156 35.76 -12.28 -21.45
C ALA A 156 36.48 -13.46 -20.77
N SER A 157 36.49 -13.48 -19.44
CA SER A 157 37.12 -14.49 -18.61
C SER A 157 36.58 -14.41 -17.19
N ASP A 158 36.80 -15.45 -16.38
CA ASP A 158 36.38 -15.51 -14.97
C ASP A 158 37.00 -14.43 -14.09
N ILE A 159 38.01 -13.71 -14.58
CA ILE A 159 38.69 -12.65 -13.84
C ILE A 159 38.38 -11.26 -14.38
N SER A 160 37.72 -11.13 -15.54
CA SER A 160 37.44 -9.82 -16.16
C SER A 160 36.15 -9.19 -15.64
N SER A 161 36.16 -7.88 -15.42
CA SER A 161 34.96 -7.06 -15.15
C SER A 161 34.29 -6.52 -16.43
N GLY A 162 34.80 -6.86 -17.61
CA GLY A 162 34.23 -6.45 -18.89
C GLY A 162 32.85 -7.08 -19.14
N LEU A 163 31.90 -6.27 -19.60
CA LEU A 163 30.53 -6.72 -19.90
C LEU A 163 30.36 -6.94 -21.41
N TYR A 164 29.99 -8.17 -21.79
CA TYR A 164 29.60 -8.50 -23.15
C TYR A 164 28.10 -8.76 -23.19
N VAL A 165 27.33 -7.75 -23.60
CA VAL A 165 25.87 -7.80 -23.53
C VAL A 165 25.31 -8.13 -24.91
N ARG A 166 24.65 -9.28 -25.06
CA ARG A 166 24.07 -9.78 -26.32
C ARG A 166 25.04 -9.72 -27.52
N GLY A 167 26.31 -10.01 -27.28
CA GLY A 167 27.37 -10.03 -28.30
C GLY A 167 28.05 -8.66 -28.55
N GLY A 168 27.58 -7.59 -27.93
CA GLY A 168 28.27 -6.30 -27.93
C GLY A 168 29.49 -6.32 -27.00
N GLY A 169 30.55 -5.60 -27.38
CA GLY A 169 31.79 -5.49 -26.60
C GLY A 169 31.64 -4.59 -25.35
N PRO A 170 32.62 -4.62 -24.44
CA PRO A 170 32.61 -3.78 -23.23
C PRO A 170 32.69 -2.29 -23.52
N ASP A 171 33.24 -1.90 -24.67
CA ASP A 171 33.29 -0.54 -25.20
C ASP A 171 31.96 -0.07 -25.83
N GLN A 172 31.01 -0.99 -26.02
CA GLN A 172 29.69 -0.71 -26.59
C GLN A 172 28.58 -0.63 -25.52
N THR A 173 28.94 -0.84 -24.25
CA THR A 173 28.05 -0.69 -23.10
C THR A 173 28.30 0.66 -22.44
N LYS A 174 27.28 1.52 -22.43
CA LYS A 174 27.35 2.80 -21.72
C LYS A 174 27.16 2.54 -20.23
N ILE A 175 28.01 3.11 -19.40
CA ILE A 175 27.85 3.04 -17.95
C ILE A 175 27.61 4.45 -17.43
N LEU A 176 26.56 4.63 -16.63
CA LEU A 176 26.17 5.91 -16.05
C LEU A 176 26.20 5.82 -14.52
N LEU A 177 26.85 6.77 -13.87
CA LEU A 177 26.73 7.00 -12.43
C LEU A 177 26.08 8.36 -12.23
N ASP A 178 24.91 8.39 -11.61
CA ASP A 178 24.12 9.62 -11.44
C ASP A 178 23.92 10.41 -12.75
N GLN A 179 23.63 9.67 -13.83
CA GLN A 179 23.50 10.18 -15.23
C GLN A 179 24.79 10.69 -15.87
N ILE A 180 25.93 10.62 -15.18
CA ILE A 180 27.23 11.00 -15.71
C ILE A 180 27.86 9.78 -16.40
N PRO A 181 28.24 9.88 -17.69
CA PRO A 181 28.89 8.78 -18.39
C PRO A 181 30.27 8.50 -17.81
N LEU A 182 30.51 7.24 -17.47
CA LEU A 182 31.79 6.73 -17.04
C LEU A 182 32.42 5.92 -18.18
N TYR A 183 33.64 6.27 -18.54
CA TYR A 183 34.43 5.55 -19.53
C TYR A 183 35.44 4.67 -18.82
N ASN A 184 35.49 3.39 -19.21
CA ASN A 184 36.36 2.38 -18.61
C ASN A 184 36.34 2.36 -17.07
N PRO A 185 35.18 2.11 -16.42
CA PRO A 185 35.05 2.09 -14.95
C PRO A 185 35.63 0.80 -14.34
N SER A 186 36.86 0.46 -14.72
CA SER A 186 37.59 -0.71 -14.26
C SER A 186 38.99 -0.35 -13.77
N HIS A 187 39.51 -1.14 -12.83
CA HIS A 187 40.88 -1.01 -12.33
C HIS A 187 41.62 -2.34 -12.50
N ALA A 188 42.95 -2.32 -12.25
CA ALA A 188 43.83 -3.47 -12.40
C ALA A 188 43.65 -4.14 -13.79
N PHE A 189 43.79 -3.37 -14.86
CA PHE A 189 43.69 -3.85 -16.25
C PHE A 189 42.36 -4.56 -16.59
N GLY A 190 41.27 -4.20 -15.93
CA GLY A 190 39.94 -4.76 -16.20
C GLY A 190 39.62 -6.01 -15.39
N PHE A 191 40.31 -6.26 -14.28
CA PHE A 191 39.97 -7.34 -13.35
C PHE A 191 38.82 -6.98 -12.40
N PHE A 192 38.76 -5.72 -11.99
CA PHE A 192 37.77 -5.22 -11.03
C PHE A 192 37.06 -4.00 -11.59
N SER A 193 35.79 -3.85 -11.23
CA SER A 193 35.06 -2.61 -11.42
C SER A 193 35.50 -1.57 -10.38
N THR A 194 35.31 -0.29 -10.70
CA THR A 194 35.64 0.80 -9.77
C THR A 194 34.56 1.08 -8.72
N PHE A 195 33.48 0.31 -8.71
CA PHE A 195 32.30 0.61 -7.90
C PHE A 195 32.37 -0.10 -6.55
N ASN A 196 32.08 0.65 -5.49
CA ASN A 196 31.84 0.06 -4.18
C ASN A 196 30.35 -0.37 -4.07
N PRO A 197 30.04 -1.66 -3.88
CA PRO A 197 28.67 -2.14 -3.75
C PRO A 197 27.89 -1.51 -2.58
N ASP A 198 28.56 -1.06 -1.52
CA ASP A 198 27.94 -0.37 -0.38
C ASP A 198 27.54 1.07 -0.70
N ALA A 199 28.19 1.69 -1.68
CA ALA A 199 27.92 3.06 -2.10
C ALA A 199 26.82 3.16 -3.16
N ILE A 200 26.40 2.03 -3.75
CA ILE A 200 25.33 1.99 -4.74
C ILE A 200 24.01 1.68 -4.05
N LYS A 201 22.96 2.43 -4.42
CA LYS A 201 21.60 2.25 -3.90
C LYS A 201 20.78 1.28 -4.76
N ASP A 202 20.82 1.49 -6.06
CA ASP A 202 20.13 0.68 -7.06
C ASP A 202 20.85 0.75 -8.42
N LEU A 203 20.53 -0.21 -9.28
CA LEU A 203 21.06 -0.32 -10.63
C LEU A 203 19.92 -0.63 -11.59
N SER A 204 19.93 0.09 -12.72
CA SER A 204 19.03 -0.12 -13.85
C SER A 204 19.85 -0.54 -15.05
N LEU A 205 19.54 -1.69 -15.63
CA LEU A 205 20.22 -2.22 -16.81
C LEU A 205 19.23 -2.38 -17.96
N TYR A 206 19.57 -1.82 -19.12
CA TYR A 206 18.90 -2.06 -20.38
C TYR A 206 19.82 -2.86 -21.31
N LYS A 207 19.52 -4.15 -21.49
CA LYS A 207 20.27 -5.03 -22.41
C LYS A 207 19.98 -4.78 -23.89
N SER A 208 18.89 -4.07 -24.19
CA SER A 208 18.43 -3.69 -25.54
C SER A 208 17.24 -2.73 -25.42
N ALA A 209 16.85 -2.09 -26.54
CA ALA A 209 15.69 -1.19 -26.63
C ALA A 209 15.68 -0.11 -25.53
N TYR A 210 16.85 0.42 -25.17
CA TYR A 210 16.95 1.49 -24.18
C TYR A 210 16.34 2.80 -24.73
N PRO A 211 15.82 3.68 -23.86
CA PRO A 211 15.25 4.97 -24.26
C PRO A 211 16.19 5.82 -25.11
N ALA A 212 15.62 6.57 -26.07
CA ALA A 212 16.38 7.40 -27.02
C ALA A 212 17.36 8.41 -26.36
N LYS A 213 17.04 8.88 -25.15
CA LYS A 213 17.92 9.77 -24.36
C LYS A 213 19.29 9.15 -24.02
N TYR A 214 19.42 7.83 -24.08
CA TYR A 214 20.68 7.12 -23.83
C TYR A 214 21.42 6.73 -25.12
N GLY A 215 21.04 7.29 -26.27
CA GLY A 215 21.68 7.02 -27.56
C GLY A 215 23.20 7.24 -27.59
N GLY A 216 23.82 6.77 -28.68
CA GLY A 216 25.25 6.89 -28.94
C GLY A 216 26.09 5.67 -28.57
N ASN A 217 25.47 4.53 -28.24
CA ASN A 217 26.15 3.25 -27.99
C ASN A 217 25.43 2.12 -28.76
N LEU A 218 26.07 0.99 -29.01
CA LEU A 218 25.49 -0.09 -29.82
C LEU A 218 24.95 -1.26 -28.98
N GLY A 219 25.44 -1.43 -27.75
CA GLY A 219 25.12 -2.59 -26.91
C GLY A 219 24.02 -2.32 -25.89
N ALA A 220 24.42 -1.83 -24.71
CA ALA A 220 23.58 -1.72 -23.53
C ALA A 220 23.84 -0.41 -22.76
N VAL A 221 22.98 -0.11 -21.78
CA VAL A 221 23.07 1.05 -20.88
C VAL A 221 22.71 0.63 -19.46
#